data_AF-A0A9X2LNM1-F1
#
_entry.id   AF-A0A9X2LNM1-F1
#
_cell.length_a   1.000
_cell.length_b   1.000
_cell.length_c   1.000
_cell.angle_alpha   90.00
_cell.angle_beta   90.00
_cell.angle_gamma   90.00
#
_symmetry.space_group_name_H-M   'P 1'
#
loop_
_entity.id
_entity.type
_entity.pdbx_description
1 polymer ?
#
loop_
_entity_poly.entity_id
_entity_poly.type
_entity_poly.pdbx_seq_one_letter_code
_entity_poly.pdbx_strand_id
1 'polypeptide(L)'
;MHDTDGTHTRRFGLPTATALVMGNIIGGGIFLLPASVAPFGTVSLLAFGVLTVGAIALALVFGRLAERHPRTGGPYVYAREAFGDFAGFLSAWSFWTMTWVSNAALAVAGVGYLHVMTGKGSMAGDLAMALAMLWLPTLANLAGTRWVGAVQMISTVMKFVPLLFVAVVGLFFFDPDKLGSFTTSDGNWTGGLTASAAILLYSYVGVESAAMSAGEVRDPERNVGRASVLGTVGAALVYLLGTVSVFGTVEHDKLVESTAPFSDAVDVMFGGHWGGTLIALCAVISIVGALNGWTLMSAQAPYAAAKDGLFPAAFGKKKRGVPTFGVLAAAVLASLLTVVNYTSGVGGVFEILVLITTFSATVPYLLAAAAQVYFLLTGQRDKVRTGRFVRDMALALGAFAFSFWLVAGAGYAAVYQGVLFLFAGILVYVWLTARRSTEQAAAQDGAGAQSAAPERAGTAERAEQAEAVRP
;
A
#
# COMPACT_ATOMS: atom_id res chain seq x y z
N MET A 1 -11.42 21.06 17.32
CA MET A 1 -12.32 20.36 18.28
C MET A 1 -11.81 18.93 18.40
N HIS A 2 -11.12 18.64 19.50
CA HIS A 2 -10.45 17.36 19.73
C HIS A 2 -11.49 16.28 20.00
N ASP A 3 -11.45 15.22 19.19
CA ASP A 3 -12.22 14.00 19.40
C ASP A 3 -11.54 13.22 20.55
N THR A 4 -12.00 13.45 21.79
CA THR A 4 -11.61 12.68 22.99
C THR A 4 -12.61 11.55 23.29
N ASP A 5 -13.32 11.05 22.27
CA ASP A 5 -14.24 9.94 22.45
C ASP A 5 -13.63 8.61 22.01
N GLY A 6 -13.38 7.76 23.02
CA GLY A 6 -13.15 6.34 22.85
C GLY A 6 -11.72 5.92 23.12
N THR A 7 -11.51 5.22 24.22
CA THR A 7 -10.37 4.35 24.46
C THR A 7 -10.14 3.44 23.24
N HIS A 8 -9.32 3.87 22.29
CA HIS A 8 -8.68 2.97 21.32
C HIS A 8 -7.75 2.08 22.14
N THR A 9 -8.30 0.98 22.63
CA THR A 9 -7.52 -0.10 23.22
C THR A 9 -6.48 -0.49 22.19
N ARG A 10 -5.21 -0.12 22.43
CA ARG A 10 -4.05 -0.49 21.61
C ARG A 10 -3.93 -2.02 21.65
N ARG A 11 -4.58 -2.69 20.70
CA ARG A 11 -4.81 -4.14 20.70
C ARG A 11 -3.69 -4.91 20.02
N PHE A 12 -2.90 -4.28 19.15
CA PHE A 12 -1.85 -4.98 18.41
C PHE A 12 -0.54 -4.97 19.19
N GLY A 13 -0.21 -6.11 19.80
CA GLY A 13 1.14 -6.36 20.29
C GLY A 13 2.13 -6.53 19.14
N LEU A 14 3.42 -6.59 19.45
CA LEU A 14 4.48 -6.79 18.45
C LEU A 14 4.23 -8.00 17.53
N PRO A 15 3.81 -9.19 18.01
CA PRO A 15 3.52 -10.32 17.13
C PRO A 15 2.38 -10.04 16.15
N THR A 16 1.31 -9.39 16.61
CA THR A 16 0.16 -9.05 15.76
C THR A 16 0.51 -7.99 14.72
N ALA A 17 1.27 -6.96 15.10
CA ALA A 17 1.75 -5.94 14.17
C ALA A 17 2.73 -6.52 13.14
N THR A 18 3.61 -7.45 13.57
CA THR A 18 4.53 -8.17 12.68
C THR A 18 3.74 -9.01 11.68
N ALA A 19 2.76 -9.78 12.16
CA ALA A 19 1.88 -10.59 11.30
C ALA A 19 1.06 -9.73 10.33
N LEU A 20 0.64 -8.52 10.73
CA LEU A 20 -0.02 -7.57 9.85
C LEU A 20 0.89 -7.13 8.70
N VAL A 21 2.12 -6.71 9.00
CA VAL A 21 3.12 -6.34 7.98
C VAL A 21 3.41 -7.52 7.07
N MET A 22 3.80 -8.65 7.65
CA MET A 22 4.16 -9.86 6.91
C MET A 22 2.98 -10.34 6.04
N GLY A 23 1.76 -10.31 6.58
CA GLY A 23 0.55 -10.70 5.87
C GLY A 23 0.21 -9.79 4.69
N ASN A 24 0.38 -8.47 4.83
CA ASN A 24 0.13 -7.53 3.73
C ASN A 24 1.18 -7.63 2.63
N ILE A 25 2.45 -7.80 3.00
CA ILE A 25 3.55 -8.05 2.07
C ILE A 25 3.25 -9.32 1.27
N ILE A 26 3.10 -10.49 1.93
CA ILE A 26 2.87 -11.78 1.27
C ILE A 26 1.59 -11.81 0.44
N GLY A 27 0.57 -11.10 0.90
CA GLY A 27 -0.72 -11.07 0.22
C GLY A 27 -0.67 -10.41 -1.16
N GLY A 28 0.24 -9.46 -1.40
CA GLY A 28 0.18 -8.51 -2.51
C GLY A 28 0.38 -9.09 -3.91
N GLY A 29 1.17 -10.15 -4.08
CA GLY A 29 1.39 -10.65 -5.45
C GLY A 29 2.44 -11.74 -5.59
N ILE A 30 2.94 -12.30 -4.47
CA ILE A 30 4.04 -13.27 -4.47
C ILE A 30 3.84 -14.39 -5.48
N PHE A 31 2.61 -14.85 -5.60
CA PHE A 31 2.24 -16.02 -6.35
C PHE A 31 2.52 -15.93 -7.85
N LEU A 32 2.61 -14.73 -8.44
CA LEU A 32 2.96 -14.56 -9.85
C LEU A 32 4.39 -14.04 -10.08
N LEU A 33 5.05 -13.53 -9.04
CA LEU A 33 6.35 -12.86 -9.21
C LEU A 33 7.41 -13.71 -9.90
N PRO A 34 7.56 -15.03 -9.61
CA PRO A 34 8.59 -15.81 -10.29
C PRO A 34 8.41 -15.79 -11.81
N ALA A 35 7.17 -15.92 -12.29
CA ALA A 35 6.85 -15.83 -13.71
C ALA A 35 7.10 -14.41 -14.25
N SER A 36 6.70 -13.37 -13.51
CA SER A 36 6.89 -11.97 -13.92
C SER A 36 8.34 -11.52 -14.01
N VAL A 37 9.25 -12.13 -13.24
CA VAL A 37 10.67 -11.76 -13.23
C VAL A 37 11.58 -12.75 -13.96
N ALA A 38 11.09 -13.94 -14.28
CA ALA A 38 11.81 -14.92 -15.11
C ALA A 38 12.31 -14.31 -16.43
N PRO A 39 11.55 -13.48 -17.19
CA PRO A 39 12.04 -12.90 -18.44
C PRO A 39 13.33 -12.09 -18.34
N PHE A 40 13.67 -11.59 -17.14
CA PHE A 40 14.88 -10.81 -16.93
C PHE A 40 16.11 -11.67 -16.62
N GLY A 41 15.93 -12.98 -16.43
CA GLY A 41 16.98 -13.92 -16.06
C GLY A 41 17.21 -14.00 -14.54
N THR A 42 18.23 -14.75 -14.14
CA THR A 42 18.55 -14.97 -12.71
C THR A 42 19.13 -13.73 -12.02
N VAL A 43 19.47 -12.66 -12.76
CA VAL A 43 19.76 -11.34 -12.18
C VAL A 43 18.60 -10.78 -11.34
N SER A 44 17.36 -11.23 -11.60
CA SER A 44 16.20 -10.93 -10.77
C SER A 44 16.36 -11.37 -9.30
N LEU A 45 17.12 -12.43 -9.03
CA LEU A 45 17.44 -12.87 -7.66
C LEU A 45 18.40 -11.91 -6.97
N LEU A 46 19.35 -11.31 -7.71
CA LEU A 46 20.18 -10.22 -7.18
C LEU A 46 19.35 -8.96 -6.93
N ALA A 47 18.43 -8.63 -7.85
CA ALA A 47 17.49 -7.52 -7.67
C ALA A 47 16.68 -7.71 -6.38
N PHE A 48 16.23 -8.94 -6.13
CA PHE A 48 15.52 -9.30 -4.90
C PHE A 48 16.32 -8.98 -3.65
N GLY A 49 17.59 -9.38 -3.59
CA GLY A 49 18.47 -9.10 -2.44
C GLY A 49 18.70 -7.60 -2.22
N VAL A 50 18.95 -6.85 -3.28
CA VAL A 50 19.07 -5.37 -3.22
C VAL A 50 17.77 -4.75 -2.70
N LEU A 51 16.62 -5.24 -3.14
CA LEU A 51 15.32 -4.79 -2.68
C LEU A 51 15.06 -5.09 -1.23
N THR A 52 15.43 -6.28 -0.74
CA THR A 52 15.29 -6.61 0.68
C THR A 52 16.03 -5.59 1.54
N VAL A 53 17.25 -5.21 1.16
CA VAL A 53 18.03 -4.19 1.87
C VAL A 53 17.32 -2.83 1.84
N GLY A 54 16.82 -2.41 0.67
CA GLY A 54 16.08 -1.16 0.53
C GLY A 54 14.77 -1.12 1.32
N ALA A 55 14.00 -2.22 1.30
CA ALA A 55 12.76 -2.37 2.06
C ALA A 55 13.02 -2.35 3.58
N ILE A 56 14.11 -2.98 4.05
CA ILE A 56 14.53 -2.88 5.46
C ILE A 56 14.94 -1.46 5.81
N ALA A 57 15.63 -0.74 4.91
CA ALA A 57 15.96 0.67 5.13
C ALA A 57 14.70 1.54 5.28
N LEU A 58 13.68 1.33 4.42
CA LEU A 58 12.37 1.96 4.55
C LEU A 58 11.66 1.59 5.86
N ALA A 59 11.68 0.31 6.25
CA ALA A 59 11.11 -0.13 7.52
C ALA A 59 11.75 0.58 8.73
N LEU A 60 13.07 0.76 8.70
CA LEU A 60 13.81 1.50 9.73
C LEU A 60 13.45 2.99 9.73
N VAL A 61 13.31 3.61 8.56
CA VAL A 61 12.84 5.00 8.42
C VAL A 61 11.44 5.16 9.00
N PHE A 62 10.50 4.28 8.66
CA PHE A 62 9.15 4.29 9.24
C PHE A 62 9.18 4.10 10.75
N GLY A 63 10.07 3.25 11.27
CA GLY A 63 10.28 3.11 12.70
C GLY A 63 10.65 4.43 13.38
N ARG A 64 11.59 5.19 12.81
CA ARG A 64 12.00 6.50 13.37
C ARG A 64 10.96 7.58 13.23
N LEU A 65 10.19 7.56 12.15
CA LEU A 65 9.07 8.48 11.98
C LEU A 65 7.93 8.15 12.94
N ALA A 66 7.67 6.86 13.21
CA ALA A 66 6.69 6.43 14.19
C ALA A 66 7.10 6.73 15.64
N GLU A 67 8.41 6.70 15.95
CA GLU A 67 8.94 7.20 17.23
C GLU A 67 8.57 8.68 17.47
N ARG A 68 8.62 9.50 16.42
CA ARG A 68 8.32 10.94 16.48
C ARG A 68 6.82 11.26 16.43
N HIS A 69 6.11 10.60 15.52
CA HIS A 69 4.70 10.83 15.26
C HIS A 69 3.94 9.49 15.29
N PRO A 70 3.64 8.94 16.48
CA PRO A 70 2.95 7.66 16.66
C PRO A 70 1.43 7.78 16.41
N ARG A 71 1.03 8.38 15.29
CA ARG A 71 -0.37 8.57 14.90
C ARG A 71 -0.72 7.69 13.71
N THR A 72 -1.96 7.21 13.67
CA THR A 72 -2.53 6.51 12.51
C THR A 72 -2.46 7.39 11.27
N GLY A 73 -2.10 6.81 10.13
CA GLY A 73 -1.93 7.52 8.88
C GLY A 73 -0.51 7.53 8.32
N GLY A 74 0.48 6.95 9.01
CA GLY A 74 1.81 6.59 8.48
C GLY A 74 2.42 7.63 7.51
N PRO A 75 2.73 7.28 6.24
CA PRO A 75 3.37 8.20 5.29
C PRO A 75 2.65 9.55 5.12
N TYR A 76 1.32 9.55 5.13
CA TYR A 76 0.52 10.78 5.04
C TYR A 76 0.85 11.75 6.17
N VAL A 77 0.86 11.24 7.41
CA VAL A 77 1.14 12.04 8.61
C VAL A 77 2.57 12.58 8.57
N TYR A 78 3.54 11.76 8.18
CA TYR A 78 4.95 12.16 8.15
C TYR A 78 5.20 13.25 7.12
N ALA A 79 4.63 13.12 5.92
CA ALA A 79 4.74 14.13 4.87
C ALA A 79 4.06 15.45 5.28
N ARG A 80 2.87 15.38 5.90
CA ARG A 80 2.14 16.57 6.36
C ARG A 80 2.86 17.33 7.46
N GLU A 81 3.40 16.63 8.45
CA GLU A 81 4.12 17.28 9.57
C GLU A 81 5.46 17.88 9.13
N ALA A 82 6.13 17.29 8.13
CA ALA A 82 7.39 17.82 7.62
C ALA A 82 7.20 18.99 6.63
N PHE A 83 6.23 18.88 5.72
CA PHE A 83 6.15 19.75 4.54
C PHE A 83 4.80 20.45 4.35
N GLY A 84 3.85 20.23 5.26
CA GLY A 84 2.52 20.85 5.23
C GLY A 84 1.48 20.09 4.42
N ASP A 85 0.30 20.71 4.30
CA ASP A 85 -0.93 20.09 3.83
C ASP A 85 -0.86 19.53 2.40
N PHE A 86 -0.16 20.21 1.48
CA PHE A 86 -0.05 19.75 0.09
C PHE A 86 0.75 18.45 -0.04
N ALA A 87 1.88 18.34 0.67
CA ALA A 87 2.68 17.12 0.68
C ALA A 87 1.94 15.96 1.36
N GLY A 88 1.21 16.25 2.43
CA GLY A 88 0.26 15.31 3.04
C GLY A 88 -0.75 14.81 2.01
N PHE A 89 -1.45 15.72 1.32
CA PHE A 89 -2.41 15.37 0.28
C PHE A 89 -1.81 14.47 -0.81
N LEU A 90 -0.65 14.85 -1.38
CA LEU A 90 0.02 14.04 -2.41
C LEU A 90 0.35 12.64 -1.90
N SER A 91 0.86 12.52 -0.67
CA SER A 91 1.12 11.22 -0.04
C SER A 91 -0.15 10.38 0.09
N ALA A 92 -1.26 10.96 0.55
CA ALA A 92 -2.53 10.25 0.72
C ALA A 92 -3.17 9.89 -0.63
N TRP A 93 -3.09 10.78 -1.62
CA TRP A 93 -3.63 10.58 -2.97
C TRP A 93 -2.88 9.48 -3.72
N SER A 94 -1.55 9.50 -3.66
CA SER A 94 -0.73 8.47 -4.29
C SER A 94 -0.90 7.12 -3.60
N PHE A 95 -0.95 7.10 -2.25
CA PHE A 95 -1.23 5.87 -1.51
C PHE A 95 -2.62 5.31 -1.82
N TRP A 96 -3.64 6.16 -1.91
CA TRP A 96 -4.98 5.72 -2.31
C TRP A 96 -4.97 5.11 -3.72
N THR A 97 -4.29 5.77 -4.67
CA THR A 97 -4.10 5.27 -6.04
C THR A 97 -3.44 3.90 -6.05
N MET A 98 -2.33 3.75 -5.33
CA MET A 98 -1.62 2.49 -5.14
C MET A 98 -2.57 1.37 -4.67
N THR A 99 -3.41 1.63 -3.66
CA THR A 99 -4.26 0.57 -3.08
C THR A 99 -5.31 0.01 -4.03
N TRP A 100 -6.03 0.84 -4.78
CA TRP A 100 -7.08 0.33 -5.68
C TRP A 100 -6.51 -0.26 -6.97
N VAL A 101 -5.36 0.24 -7.46
CA VAL A 101 -4.63 -0.38 -8.58
C VAL A 101 -4.09 -1.76 -8.15
N SER A 102 -3.52 -1.86 -6.94
CA SER A 102 -3.07 -3.13 -6.36
C SER A 102 -4.20 -4.16 -6.25
N ASN A 103 -5.41 -3.73 -5.87
CA ASN A 103 -6.56 -4.62 -5.81
C ASN A 103 -6.91 -5.20 -7.20
N ALA A 104 -6.82 -4.40 -8.26
CA ALA A 104 -7.00 -4.90 -9.62
C ALA A 104 -5.92 -5.93 -9.99
N ALA A 105 -4.65 -5.69 -9.62
CA ALA A 105 -3.55 -6.64 -9.87
C ALA A 105 -3.78 -7.98 -9.17
N LEU A 106 -4.18 -7.93 -7.90
CA LEU A 106 -4.52 -9.11 -7.11
C LEU A 106 -5.68 -9.91 -7.72
N ALA A 107 -6.71 -9.24 -8.24
CA ALA A 107 -7.82 -9.92 -8.90
C ALA A 107 -7.36 -10.68 -10.16
N VAL A 108 -6.49 -10.07 -10.96
CA VAL A 108 -5.90 -10.72 -12.15
C VAL A 108 -5.05 -11.93 -11.75
N ALA A 109 -4.22 -11.79 -10.71
CA ALA A 109 -3.44 -12.91 -10.18
C ALA A 109 -4.34 -14.05 -9.70
N GLY A 110 -5.45 -13.70 -9.04
CA GLY A 110 -6.44 -14.66 -8.57
C GLY A 110 -7.08 -15.48 -9.68
N VAL A 111 -7.39 -14.83 -10.82
CA VAL A 111 -7.91 -15.53 -12.01
C VAL A 111 -6.90 -16.52 -12.57
N GLY A 112 -5.62 -16.16 -12.65
CA GLY A 112 -4.55 -17.07 -13.11
C GLY A 112 -4.47 -18.36 -12.29
N TYR A 113 -4.68 -18.26 -10.98
CA TYR A 113 -4.75 -19.42 -10.09
C TYR A 113 -6.09 -20.18 -10.15
N LEU A 114 -7.21 -19.50 -10.39
CA LEU A 114 -8.48 -20.17 -10.64
C LEU A 114 -8.42 -21.07 -11.89
N HIS A 115 -7.70 -20.65 -12.93
CA HIS A 115 -7.50 -21.43 -14.16
C HIS A 115 -6.83 -22.78 -13.94
N VAL A 116 -6.03 -22.95 -12.87
CA VAL A 116 -5.47 -24.26 -12.51
C VAL A 116 -6.58 -25.27 -12.23
N MET A 117 -7.71 -24.82 -11.66
CA MET A 117 -8.84 -25.68 -11.30
C MET A 117 -9.92 -25.75 -12.37
N THR A 118 -10.15 -24.64 -13.08
CA THR A 118 -11.27 -24.50 -14.03
C THR A 118 -10.87 -24.65 -15.49
N GLY A 119 -9.58 -24.62 -15.80
CA GLY A 119 -9.07 -24.34 -17.14
C GLY A 119 -9.23 -22.87 -17.54
N LYS A 120 -8.60 -22.48 -18.65
CA LYS A 120 -8.72 -21.13 -19.23
C LYS A 120 -10.15 -20.91 -19.73
N GLY A 121 -10.77 -19.82 -19.28
CA GLY A 121 -12.14 -19.45 -19.61
C GLY A 121 -12.25 -18.52 -20.82
N SER A 122 -13.47 -18.03 -21.06
CA SER A 122 -13.68 -16.89 -21.94
C SER A 122 -13.27 -15.59 -21.23
N MET A 123 -12.90 -14.56 -22.00
CA MET A 123 -12.61 -13.23 -21.44
C MET A 123 -13.73 -12.71 -20.52
N ALA A 124 -15.00 -12.97 -20.87
CA ALA A 124 -16.14 -12.60 -20.05
C ALA A 124 -16.19 -13.38 -18.72
N GLY A 125 -15.84 -14.67 -18.74
CA GLY A 125 -15.71 -15.49 -17.55
C GLY A 125 -14.58 -15.00 -16.64
N ASP A 126 -13.42 -14.70 -17.21
CA ASP A 126 -12.27 -14.21 -16.46
C ASP A 126 -12.53 -12.85 -15.82
N LEU A 127 -13.16 -11.93 -16.57
CA LEU A 127 -13.59 -10.65 -16.05
C LEU A 127 -14.61 -10.82 -14.91
N ALA A 128 -15.59 -11.73 -15.06
CA ALA A 128 -16.56 -12.01 -14.01
C ALA A 128 -15.90 -12.58 -12.74
N MET A 129 -14.92 -13.48 -12.88
CA MET A 129 -14.14 -14.01 -11.76
C MET A 129 -13.33 -12.91 -11.07
N ALA A 130 -12.62 -12.06 -11.82
CA ALA A 130 -11.86 -10.95 -11.26
C ALA A 130 -12.77 -9.95 -10.50
N LEU A 131 -13.91 -9.58 -11.08
CA LEU A 131 -14.89 -8.70 -10.42
C LEU A 131 -15.48 -9.35 -9.16
N ALA A 132 -15.78 -10.65 -9.19
CA ALA A 132 -16.23 -11.38 -8.01
C ALA A 132 -15.17 -11.34 -6.89
N MET A 133 -13.89 -11.55 -7.23
CA MET A 133 -12.79 -11.48 -6.27
C MET A 133 -12.64 -10.09 -5.65
N LEU A 134 -12.93 -9.00 -6.39
CA LEU A 134 -12.95 -7.63 -5.85
C LEU A 134 -14.16 -7.36 -4.94
N TRP A 135 -15.36 -7.77 -5.37
CA TRP A 135 -16.60 -7.40 -4.69
C TRP A 135 -16.89 -8.26 -3.46
N LEU A 136 -16.52 -9.54 -3.44
CA LEU A 136 -16.66 -10.41 -2.26
C LEU A 136 -16.05 -9.78 -0.98
N PRO A 137 -14.76 -9.41 -0.94
CA PRO A 137 -14.16 -8.75 0.21
C PRO A 137 -14.68 -7.33 0.42
N THR A 138 -15.04 -6.60 -0.65
CA THR A 138 -15.66 -5.26 -0.53
C THR A 138 -16.96 -5.33 0.25
N LEU A 139 -17.88 -6.23 -0.12
CA LEU A 139 -19.16 -6.42 0.56
C LEU A 139 -18.96 -6.89 2.00
N ALA A 140 -17.99 -7.78 2.25
CA ALA A 140 -17.63 -8.21 3.59
C ALA A 140 -17.13 -7.03 4.46
N ASN A 141 -16.28 -6.15 3.92
CA ASN A 141 -15.83 -4.95 4.61
C ASN A 141 -16.98 -3.99 4.91
N LEU A 142 -17.92 -3.81 3.97
CA LEU A 142 -19.10 -2.97 4.16
C LEU A 142 -20.08 -3.53 5.21
N ALA A 143 -20.08 -4.85 5.45
CA ALA A 143 -20.90 -5.48 6.48
C ALA A 143 -20.42 -5.15 7.91
N GLY A 144 -19.12 -4.86 8.09
CA GLY A 144 -18.53 -4.33 9.34
C GLY A 144 -17.19 -4.96 9.70
N THR A 145 -16.36 -4.23 10.46
CA THR A 145 -14.96 -4.61 10.79
C THR A 145 -14.80 -5.84 11.69
N ARG A 146 -15.87 -6.31 12.35
CA ARG A 146 -15.79 -7.39 13.36
C ARG A 146 -15.25 -8.71 12.79
N TRP A 147 -15.49 -8.98 11.51
CA TRP A 147 -15.06 -10.21 10.83
C TRP A 147 -13.74 -10.06 10.06
N VAL A 148 -13.37 -8.83 9.71
CA VAL A 148 -12.21 -8.52 8.86
C VAL A 148 -10.91 -8.99 9.50
N GLY A 149 -10.74 -8.77 10.81
CA GLY A 149 -9.53 -9.19 11.53
C GLY A 149 -9.36 -10.71 11.64
N ALA A 150 -10.45 -11.46 11.85
CA ALA A 150 -10.40 -12.92 11.94
C ALA A 150 -10.12 -13.55 10.56
N VAL A 151 -10.80 -13.06 9.51
CA VAL A 151 -10.56 -13.49 8.12
C VAL A 151 -9.12 -13.19 7.72
N GLN A 152 -8.58 -12.02 8.07
CA GLN A 152 -7.19 -11.67 7.80
C GLN A 152 -6.21 -12.62 8.48
N MET A 153 -6.43 -12.94 9.76
CA MET A 153 -5.53 -13.82 10.52
C MET A 153 -5.52 -15.24 9.96
N ILE A 154 -6.70 -15.82 9.69
CA ILE A 154 -6.84 -17.16 9.10
C ILE A 154 -6.17 -17.20 7.73
N SER A 155 -6.46 -16.21 6.88
CA SER A 155 -5.85 -16.11 5.55
C SER A 155 -4.33 -15.93 5.62
N THR A 156 -3.83 -15.31 6.70
CA THR A 156 -2.39 -15.13 6.94
C THR A 156 -1.71 -16.46 7.26
N VAL A 157 -2.22 -17.22 8.23
CA VAL A 157 -1.64 -18.54 8.54
C VAL A 157 -1.72 -19.47 7.32
N MET A 158 -2.86 -19.46 6.63
CA MET A 158 -3.09 -20.35 5.48
C MET A 158 -2.26 -19.99 4.25
N LYS A 159 -1.85 -18.73 4.05
CA LYS A 159 -0.90 -18.39 2.97
C LYS A 159 0.54 -18.75 3.32
N PHE A 160 0.89 -18.72 4.61
CA PHE A 160 2.26 -18.98 5.05
C PHE A 160 2.70 -20.42 4.85
N VAL A 161 1.87 -21.37 5.27
CA VAL A 161 2.24 -22.79 5.28
C VAL A 161 2.54 -23.32 3.88
N PRO A 162 1.69 -23.11 2.85
CA PRO A 162 1.94 -23.61 1.50
C PRO A 162 3.13 -22.91 0.84
N LEU A 163 3.29 -21.60 1.02
CA LEU A 163 4.41 -20.86 0.46
C LEU A 163 5.74 -21.27 1.09
N LEU A 164 5.77 -21.41 2.42
CA LEU A 164 6.96 -21.90 3.12
C LEU A 164 7.27 -23.35 2.75
N PHE A 165 6.24 -24.18 2.56
CA PHE A 165 6.40 -25.54 2.07
C PHE A 165 7.09 -25.56 0.71
N VAL A 166 6.57 -24.82 -0.29
CA VAL A 166 7.22 -24.77 -1.63
C VAL A 166 8.62 -24.17 -1.54
N ALA A 167 8.81 -23.13 -0.73
CA ALA A 167 10.10 -22.45 -0.54
C ALA A 167 11.18 -23.30 0.11
N VAL A 168 10.81 -24.28 0.96
CA VAL A 168 11.78 -25.17 1.63
C VAL A 168 11.90 -26.50 0.90
N VAL A 169 10.77 -27.13 0.58
CA VAL A 169 10.75 -28.44 -0.07
C VAL A 169 11.24 -28.34 -1.50
N GLY A 170 10.93 -27.25 -2.20
CA GLY A 170 11.37 -27.06 -3.58
C GLY A 170 12.89 -26.96 -3.75
N LEU A 171 13.63 -26.58 -2.70
CA LEU A 171 15.09 -26.58 -2.72
C LEU A 171 15.70 -27.99 -2.83
N PHE A 172 14.97 -29.03 -2.40
CA PHE A 172 15.42 -30.42 -2.57
C PHE A 172 15.22 -30.94 -4.00
N PHE A 173 14.42 -30.23 -4.82
CA PHE A 173 14.17 -30.53 -6.23
C PHE A 173 14.88 -29.53 -7.16
N PHE A 174 15.80 -28.74 -6.60
CA PHE A 174 16.53 -27.71 -7.32
C PHE A 174 17.47 -28.34 -8.34
N ASP A 175 17.32 -27.93 -9.58
CA ASP A 175 18.14 -28.33 -10.71
C ASP A 175 18.71 -27.09 -11.40
N PRO A 176 20.05 -26.87 -11.36
CA PRO A 176 20.70 -25.74 -12.01
C PRO A 176 20.45 -25.67 -13.52
N ASP A 177 20.20 -26.80 -14.19
CA ASP A 177 20.03 -26.85 -15.65
C ASP A 177 18.70 -26.23 -16.11
N LYS A 178 17.74 -26.06 -15.18
CA LYS A 178 16.44 -25.41 -15.43
C LYS A 178 16.49 -23.90 -15.33
N LEU A 179 17.58 -23.36 -14.76
CA LEU A 179 17.75 -21.94 -14.61
C LEU A 179 17.88 -21.29 -16.00
N GLY A 180 17.17 -20.18 -16.18
CA GLY A 180 17.40 -19.30 -17.32
C GLY A 180 18.78 -18.65 -17.28
N SER A 181 19.11 -17.93 -18.35
CA SER A 181 20.32 -17.12 -18.42
C SER A 181 20.41 -16.11 -17.27
N PHE A 182 21.63 -15.68 -16.95
CA PHE A 182 21.83 -14.64 -15.95
C PHE A 182 21.21 -13.30 -16.37
N THR A 183 21.31 -12.99 -17.66
CA THR A 183 20.81 -11.75 -18.25
C THR A 183 19.72 -12.03 -19.27
N THR A 184 19.02 -10.97 -19.67
CA THR A 184 18.25 -10.92 -20.91
C THR A 184 19.12 -11.20 -22.14
N SER A 185 18.48 -11.51 -23.27
CA SER A 185 19.13 -11.89 -24.54
C SER A 185 20.03 -10.80 -25.13
N ASP A 186 19.86 -9.55 -24.73
CA ASP A 186 20.70 -8.40 -25.10
C ASP A 186 21.96 -8.23 -24.23
N GLY A 187 22.14 -9.08 -23.21
CA GLY A 187 23.28 -9.03 -22.27
C GLY A 187 23.19 -7.91 -21.22
N ASN A 188 22.11 -7.12 -21.17
CA ASN A 188 21.98 -5.96 -20.30
C ASN A 188 21.55 -6.33 -18.86
N TRP A 189 22.49 -6.85 -18.07
CA TRP A 189 22.23 -7.23 -16.68
C TRP A 189 21.76 -6.06 -15.80
N THR A 190 22.24 -4.83 -16.03
CA THR A 190 21.83 -3.65 -15.26
C THR A 190 20.39 -3.23 -15.52
N GLY A 191 19.95 -3.34 -16.77
CA GLY A 191 18.56 -3.10 -17.16
C GLY A 191 17.64 -4.17 -16.57
N GLY A 192 18.01 -5.45 -16.71
CA GLY A 192 17.27 -6.57 -16.12
C GLY A 192 17.16 -6.48 -14.60
N LEU A 193 18.24 -6.09 -13.90
CA LEU A 193 18.24 -5.81 -12.46
C LEU A 193 17.22 -4.72 -12.09
N THR A 194 17.24 -3.60 -12.82
CA THR A 194 16.42 -2.43 -12.52
C THR A 194 14.93 -2.67 -12.83
N ALA A 195 14.62 -3.38 -13.93
CA ALA A 195 13.26 -3.74 -14.28
C ALA A 195 12.68 -4.79 -13.31
N SER A 196 13.46 -5.84 -12.98
CA SER A 196 13.08 -6.82 -11.96
C SER A 196 12.85 -6.16 -10.61
N ALA A 197 13.73 -5.23 -10.24
CA ALA A 197 13.62 -4.47 -9.00
C ALA A 197 12.30 -3.71 -8.88
N ALA A 198 11.81 -3.10 -9.96
CA ALA A 198 10.53 -2.40 -9.93
C ALA A 198 9.35 -3.37 -9.74
N ILE A 199 9.34 -4.51 -10.45
CA ILE A 199 8.28 -5.52 -10.29
C ILE A 199 8.30 -6.11 -8.88
N LEU A 200 9.49 -6.42 -8.35
CA LEU A 200 9.68 -6.99 -7.02
C LEU A 200 9.39 -6.01 -5.87
N LEU A 201 9.36 -4.69 -6.13
CA LEU A 201 9.00 -3.73 -5.07
C LEU A 201 7.56 -3.94 -4.61
N TYR A 202 6.69 -4.27 -5.55
CA TYR A 202 5.29 -4.56 -5.27
C TYR A 202 5.13 -5.63 -4.20
N SER A 203 6.03 -6.60 -4.18
CA SER A 203 6.07 -7.66 -3.19
C SER A 203 6.31 -7.12 -1.78
N TYR A 204 7.03 -6.00 -1.63
CA TYR A 204 7.34 -5.34 -0.36
C TYR A 204 6.36 -4.22 0.02
N VAL A 205 5.41 -3.89 -0.84
CA VAL A 205 4.31 -2.99 -0.51
C VAL A 205 3.52 -3.60 0.65
N GLY A 206 3.39 -2.84 1.73
CA GLY A 206 2.89 -3.33 3.02
C GLY A 206 3.90 -3.20 4.17
N VAL A 207 5.16 -2.86 3.90
CA VAL A 207 6.15 -2.49 4.94
C VAL A 207 5.68 -1.35 5.85
N GLU A 208 4.87 -0.45 5.31
CA GLU A 208 4.25 0.69 5.98
C GLU A 208 3.01 0.32 6.81
N SER A 209 2.51 -0.92 6.74
CA SER A 209 1.24 -1.33 7.36
C SER A 209 1.20 -1.05 8.87
N ALA A 210 2.29 -1.34 9.58
CA ALA A 210 2.38 -1.04 11.01
C ALA A 210 2.33 0.48 11.30
N ALA A 211 2.96 1.30 10.44
CA ALA A 211 2.95 2.75 10.57
C ALA A 211 1.57 3.35 10.24
N MET A 212 0.87 2.78 9.26
CA MET A 212 -0.49 3.17 8.90
C MET A 212 -1.45 2.95 10.07
N SER A 213 -1.29 1.86 10.82
CA SER A 213 -2.11 1.51 11.99
C SER A 213 -1.43 1.82 13.33
N ALA A 214 -0.49 2.78 13.38
CA ALA A 214 0.31 3.04 14.58
C ALA A 214 -0.54 3.34 15.84
N GLY A 215 -1.70 3.99 15.70
CA GLY A 215 -2.60 4.26 16.83
C GLY A 215 -3.23 3.01 17.47
N GLU A 216 -3.22 1.87 16.78
CA GLU A 216 -3.74 0.59 17.27
C GLU A 216 -2.64 -0.34 17.83
N VAL A 217 -1.37 0.01 17.58
CA VAL A 217 -0.19 -0.73 18.03
C VAL A 217 0.13 -0.37 19.48
N ARG A 218 0.39 -1.38 20.31
CA ARG A 218 0.89 -1.20 21.68
C ARG A 218 2.34 -0.73 21.64
N ASP A 219 2.68 0.29 22.43
CA ASP A 219 4.01 0.94 22.44
C ASP A 219 4.51 1.27 21.02
N PRO A 220 3.75 2.08 20.25
CA PRO A 220 3.97 2.28 18.81
C PRO A 220 5.36 2.85 18.51
N GLU A 221 5.93 3.66 19.41
CA GLU A 221 7.27 4.21 19.27
C GLU A 221 8.33 3.10 19.19
N ARG A 222 8.12 1.95 19.82
CA ARG A 222 9.07 0.83 19.78
C ARG A 222 8.66 -0.26 18.81
N ASN A 223 7.37 -0.55 18.75
CA ASN A 223 6.88 -1.74 18.08
C ASN A 223 6.58 -1.55 16.60
N VAL A 224 6.29 -0.33 16.12
CA VAL A 224 6.06 -0.10 14.68
C VAL A 224 7.30 -0.44 13.87
N GLY A 225 8.46 0.14 14.21
CA GLY A 225 9.71 -0.13 13.50
C GLY A 225 10.15 -1.58 13.58
N ARG A 226 10.02 -2.21 14.76
CA ARG A 226 10.34 -3.64 14.95
C ARG A 226 9.42 -4.55 14.15
N ALA A 227 8.11 -4.27 14.15
CA ALA A 227 7.13 -5.03 13.38
C ALA A 227 7.39 -4.91 11.88
N SER A 228 7.67 -3.70 11.38
CA SER A 228 8.01 -3.48 9.98
C SER A 228 9.26 -4.27 9.59
N VAL A 229 10.36 -4.19 10.35
CA VAL A 229 11.60 -4.91 10.03
C VAL A 229 11.41 -6.44 10.11
N LEU A 230 10.84 -6.95 11.19
CA LEU A 230 10.63 -8.40 11.36
C LEU A 230 9.68 -8.97 10.30
N GLY A 231 8.60 -8.24 9.99
CA GLY A 231 7.65 -8.63 8.96
C GLY A 231 8.29 -8.63 7.57
N THR A 232 9.07 -7.59 7.25
CA THR A 232 9.81 -7.50 5.98
C THR A 232 10.84 -8.61 5.83
N VAL A 233 11.66 -8.87 6.86
CA VAL A 233 12.68 -9.95 6.83
C VAL A 233 12.01 -11.31 6.69
N GLY A 234 10.97 -11.58 7.48
CA GLY A 234 10.25 -12.85 7.44
C GLY A 234 9.62 -13.13 6.07
N ALA A 235 9.01 -12.11 5.46
CA ALA A 235 8.45 -12.24 4.12
C ALA A 235 9.54 -12.34 3.04
N ALA A 236 10.63 -11.57 3.14
CA ALA A 236 11.75 -11.63 2.22
C ALA A 236 12.36 -13.04 2.15
N LEU A 237 12.50 -13.72 3.29
CA LEU A 237 12.99 -15.09 3.34
C LEU A 237 12.08 -16.05 2.57
N VAL A 238 10.77 -16.00 2.82
CA VAL A 238 9.79 -16.86 2.11
C VAL A 238 9.82 -16.58 0.61
N TYR A 239 9.90 -15.31 0.22
CA TYR A 239 9.88 -14.89 -1.17
C TYR A 239 11.15 -15.29 -1.92
N LEU A 240 12.33 -15.03 -1.35
CA LEU A 240 13.59 -15.36 -1.98
C LEU A 240 13.72 -16.88 -2.13
N LEU A 241 13.47 -17.63 -1.05
CA LEU A 241 13.53 -19.09 -1.08
C LEU A 241 12.47 -19.69 -2.01
N GLY A 242 11.25 -19.13 -2.01
CA GLY A 242 10.17 -19.53 -2.92
C GLY A 242 10.53 -19.29 -4.38
N THR A 243 11.06 -18.11 -4.70
CA THR A 243 11.46 -17.77 -6.08
C THR A 243 12.62 -18.63 -6.55
N VAL A 244 13.65 -18.82 -5.71
CA VAL A 244 14.78 -19.72 -6.00
C VAL A 244 14.29 -21.16 -6.21
N SER A 245 13.38 -21.63 -5.36
CA SER A 245 12.79 -22.97 -5.51
C SER A 245 12.07 -23.13 -6.84
N VAL A 246 11.18 -22.18 -7.20
CA VAL A 246 10.44 -22.22 -8.46
C VAL A 246 11.38 -22.15 -9.67
N PHE A 247 12.39 -21.27 -9.63
CA PHE A 247 13.39 -21.15 -10.70
C PHE A 247 14.19 -22.43 -10.90
N GLY A 248 14.49 -23.14 -9.82
CA GLY A 248 15.22 -24.41 -9.88
C GLY A 248 14.35 -25.63 -10.16
N THR A 249 13.02 -25.52 -10.15
CA THR A 249 12.13 -26.67 -10.39
C THR A 249 11.41 -26.61 -11.73
N VAL A 250 10.96 -25.45 -12.16
CA VAL A 250 10.22 -25.25 -13.42
C VAL A 250 11.17 -24.78 -14.50
N GLU A 251 11.13 -25.43 -15.67
CA GLU A 251 11.89 -25.02 -16.86
C GLU A 251 11.63 -23.53 -17.20
N HIS A 252 12.70 -22.78 -17.48
CA HIS A 252 12.63 -21.35 -17.73
C HIS A 252 11.58 -20.94 -18.77
N ASP A 253 11.54 -21.61 -19.92
CA ASP A 253 10.61 -21.28 -21.01
C ASP A 253 9.15 -21.47 -20.60
N LYS A 254 8.86 -22.45 -19.73
CA LYS A 254 7.51 -22.65 -19.18
C LYS A 254 7.20 -21.64 -18.09
N LEU A 255 8.20 -21.29 -17.28
CA LEU A 255 8.04 -20.36 -16.17
C LEU A 255 7.66 -18.96 -16.66
N VAL A 256 8.26 -18.49 -17.75
CA VAL A 256 7.97 -17.19 -18.37
C VAL A 256 6.51 -17.05 -18.81
N GLU A 257 5.87 -18.15 -19.24
CA GLU A 257 4.48 -18.17 -19.69
C GLU A 257 3.48 -18.56 -18.58
N SER A 258 3.97 -18.85 -17.38
CA SER A 258 3.16 -19.40 -16.29
C SER A 258 2.22 -18.36 -15.68
N THR A 259 0.97 -18.76 -15.45
CA THR A 259 -0.02 -18.00 -14.69
C THR A 259 -0.19 -18.49 -13.26
N ALA A 260 0.55 -19.53 -12.85
CA ALA A 260 0.49 -20.14 -11.53
C ALA A 260 1.82 -20.85 -11.16
N PRO A 261 2.94 -20.12 -11.10
CA PRO A 261 4.27 -20.73 -11.06
C PRO A 261 4.54 -21.59 -9.82
N PHE A 262 3.90 -21.29 -8.68
CA PHE A 262 3.99 -22.15 -7.49
C PHE A 262 3.20 -23.46 -7.65
N SER A 263 2.09 -23.45 -8.39
CA SER A 263 1.34 -24.67 -8.71
C SER A 263 2.14 -25.54 -9.67
N ASP A 264 2.70 -24.94 -10.72
CA ASP A 264 3.56 -25.64 -11.69
C ASP A 264 4.76 -26.28 -11.01
N ALA A 265 5.40 -25.56 -10.10
CA ALA A 265 6.53 -26.07 -9.32
C ALA A 265 6.16 -27.34 -8.54
N VAL A 266 5.00 -27.37 -7.89
CA VAL A 266 4.55 -28.54 -7.11
C VAL A 266 4.16 -29.71 -8.01
N ASP A 267 3.54 -29.46 -9.16
CA ASP A 267 3.23 -30.50 -10.14
C ASP A 267 4.50 -31.14 -10.70
N VAL A 268 5.56 -30.36 -10.92
CA VAL A 268 6.88 -30.89 -11.31
C VAL A 268 7.55 -31.68 -10.18
N MET A 269 7.46 -31.24 -8.92
CA MET A 269 8.07 -31.92 -7.77
C MET A 269 7.46 -33.29 -7.48
N PHE A 270 6.13 -33.40 -7.52
CA PHE A 270 5.41 -34.59 -7.04
C PHE A 270 4.71 -35.39 -8.13
N GLY A 271 4.64 -34.86 -9.36
CA GLY A 271 3.92 -35.47 -10.47
C GLY A 271 2.40 -35.35 -10.37
N GLY A 272 1.74 -35.30 -11.53
CA GLY A 272 0.30 -35.08 -11.63
C GLY A 272 -0.08 -33.61 -11.39
N HIS A 273 -1.37 -33.36 -11.14
CA HIS A 273 -1.92 -31.99 -10.98
C HIS A 273 -2.57 -31.73 -9.61
N TRP A 274 -2.60 -32.73 -8.73
CA TRP A 274 -3.32 -32.65 -7.45
C TRP A 274 -2.64 -31.67 -6.48
N GLY A 275 -1.30 -31.66 -6.47
CA GLY A 275 -0.50 -30.80 -5.61
C GLY A 275 -0.58 -29.35 -6.06
N GLY A 276 -0.43 -29.09 -7.37
CA GLY A 276 -0.60 -27.76 -7.95
C GLY A 276 -2.01 -27.22 -7.76
N THR A 277 -3.04 -28.07 -7.85
CA THR A 277 -4.44 -27.71 -7.54
C THR A 277 -4.60 -27.29 -6.08
N LEU A 278 -3.97 -28.01 -5.14
CA LEU A 278 -4.01 -27.66 -3.72
C LEU A 278 -3.32 -26.31 -3.45
N ILE A 279 -2.14 -26.08 -4.04
CA ILE A 279 -1.46 -24.77 -3.96
C ILE A 279 -2.33 -23.67 -4.56
N ALA A 280 -2.99 -23.93 -5.69
CA ALA A 280 -3.85 -22.95 -6.34
C ALA A 280 -5.05 -22.57 -5.46
N LEU A 281 -5.69 -23.54 -4.82
CA LEU A 281 -6.77 -23.28 -3.87
C LEU A 281 -6.27 -22.40 -2.70
N CYS A 282 -5.10 -22.72 -2.14
CA CYS A 282 -4.50 -21.91 -1.08
C CYS A 282 -4.14 -20.49 -1.56
N ALA A 283 -3.61 -20.34 -2.78
CA ALA A 283 -3.29 -19.06 -3.40
C ALA A 283 -4.54 -18.20 -3.60
N VAL A 284 -5.63 -18.77 -4.13
CA VAL A 284 -6.91 -18.05 -4.31
C VAL A 284 -7.42 -17.53 -2.97
N ILE A 285 -7.44 -18.38 -1.92
CA ILE A 285 -7.93 -17.93 -0.62
C ILE A 285 -6.98 -16.88 -0.01
N SER A 286 -5.67 -17.02 -0.21
CA SER A 286 -4.69 -16.01 0.19
C SER A 286 -4.93 -14.66 -0.49
N ILE A 287 -5.20 -14.65 -1.80
CA ILE A 287 -5.46 -13.45 -2.59
C ILE A 287 -6.75 -12.78 -2.13
N VAL A 288 -7.82 -13.55 -1.88
CA VAL A 288 -9.06 -13.01 -1.29
C VAL A 288 -8.81 -12.40 0.09
N GLY A 289 -8.01 -13.06 0.92
CA GLY A 289 -7.57 -12.52 2.21
C GLY A 289 -6.77 -11.22 2.07
N ALA A 290 -5.87 -11.14 1.08
CA ALA A 290 -5.10 -9.93 0.78
C ALA A 290 -6.00 -8.79 0.30
N LEU A 291 -6.92 -9.06 -0.63
CA LEU A 291 -7.92 -8.10 -1.12
C LEU A 291 -8.77 -7.55 0.02
N ASN A 292 -9.14 -8.38 0.98
CA ASN A 292 -9.86 -7.94 2.19
C ASN A 292 -9.06 -6.93 3.01
N GLY A 293 -7.77 -7.18 3.26
CA GLY A 293 -6.89 -6.25 3.98
C GLY A 293 -6.65 -4.95 3.20
N TRP A 294 -6.31 -5.06 1.91
CA TRP A 294 -6.03 -3.90 1.05
C TRP A 294 -7.26 -3.03 0.78
N THR A 295 -8.45 -3.61 0.69
CA THR A 295 -9.71 -2.87 0.58
C THR A 295 -10.01 -2.06 1.84
N LEU A 296 -9.65 -2.56 3.03
CA LEU A 296 -9.75 -1.75 4.24
C LEU A 296 -8.74 -0.60 4.22
N MET A 297 -7.50 -0.88 3.85
CA MET A 297 -6.40 0.09 3.79
C MET A 297 -6.65 1.21 2.79
N SER A 298 -7.28 0.91 1.65
CA SER A 298 -7.65 1.91 0.63
C SER A 298 -8.56 3.00 1.16
N ALA A 299 -9.35 2.70 2.20
CA ALA A 299 -10.23 3.66 2.83
C ALA A 299 -9.55 4.47 3.95
N GLN A 300 -8.48 3.95 4.58
CA GLN A 300 -7.88 4.56 5.77
C GLN A 300 -7.09 5.84 5.47
N ALA A 301 -6.23 5.85 4.45
CA ALA A 301 -5.44 7.04 4.13
C ALA A 301 -6.33 8.22 3.67
N PRO A 302 -7.30 8.04 2.75
CA PRO A 302 -8.28 9.08 2.44
C PRO A 302 -9.12 9.51 3.63
N TYR A 303 -9.49 8.59 4.52
CA TYR A 303 -10.25 8.91 5.73
C TYR A 303 -9.45 9.81 6.67
N ALA A 304 -8.17 9.50 6.92
CA ALA A 304 -7.29 10.32 7.74
C ALA A 304 -7.11 11.72 7.12
N ALA A 305 -6.83 11.78 5.81
CA ALA A 305 -6.72 13.05 5.10
C ALA A 305 -8.05 13.83 5.09
N ALA A 306 -9.19 13.16 5.03
CA ALA A 306 -10.52 13.80 5.08
C ALA A 306 -10.87 14.32 6.48
N LYS A 307 -10.31 13.74 7.55
CA LYS A 307 -10.45 14.27 8.92
C LYS A 307 -9.69 15.58 9.10
N ASP A 308 -8.58 15.73 8.40
CA ASP A 308 -7.89 17.02 8.23
C ASP A 308 -8.47 17.85 7.07
N GLY A 309 -9.53 17.32 6.43
CA GLY A 309 -10.28 17.75 5.25
C GLY A 309 -9.45 18.07 3.99
N LEU A 310 -8.26 17.51 3.90
CA LEU A 310 -7.46 17.48 2.67
C LEU A 310 -8.08 16.54 1.62
N PHE A 311 -9.12 15.79 1.96
CA PHE A 311 -9.92 14.97 1.06
C PHE A 311 -11.41 15.34 1.11
N PRO A 312 -12.21 14.97 0.10
CA PRO A 312 -13.65 15.24 0.10
C PRO A 312 -14.34 14.71 1.35
N ALA A 313 -15.25 15.50 1.93
CA ALA A 313 -15.91 15.20 3.21
C ALA A 313 -16.63 13.83 3.26
N ALA A 314 -17.04 13.29 2.10
CA ALA A 314 -17.62 11.96 1.99
C ALA A 314 -16.67 10.84 2.49
N PHE A 315 -15.36 10.97 2.28
CA PHE A 315 -14.35 10.01 2.75
C PHE A 315 -14.19 10.03 4.29
N GLY A 316 -14.59 11.10 4.96
CA GLY A 316 -14.54 11.23 6.42
C GLY A 316 -15.68 10.55 7.17
N LYS A 317 -16.72 10.06 6.47
CA LYS A 317 -17.91 9.44 7.08
C LYS A 317 -17.73 7.93 7.27
N LYS A 318 -17.93 7.46 8.50
CA LYS A 318 -17.93 6.03 8.84
C LYS A 318 -19.35 5.50 9.00
N LYS A 319 -19.59 4.28 8.52
CA LYS A 319 -20.78 3.47 8.86
C LYS A 319 -20.29 2.11 9.35
N ARG A 320 -20.78 1.65 10.50
CA ARG A 320 -20.34 0.38 11.13
C ARG A 320 -18.81 0.28 11.31
N GLY A 321 -18.16 1.40 11.61
CA GLY A 321 -16.72 1.49 11.83
C GLY A 321 -15.85 1.59 10.56
N VAL A 322 -16.43 1.53 9.37
CA VAL A 322 -15.69 1.54 8.08
C VAL A 322 -15.97 2.83 7.30
N PRO A 323 -14.96 3.47 6.65
CA PRO A 323 -15.19 4.58 5.72
C PRO A 323 -15.83 4.07 4.41
N THR A 324 -17.16 3.92 4.42
CA THR A 324 -17.95 3.25 3.36
C THR A 324 -17.73 3.86 1.97
N PHE A 325 -17.68 5.19 1.88
CA PHE A 325 -17.46 5.88 0.61
C PHE A 325 -16.07 5.58 0.03
N GLY A 326 -15.03 5.56 0.88
CA GLY A 326 -13.67 5.26 0.44
C GLY A 326 -13.53 3.83 -0.08
N VAL A 327 -14.15 2.86 0.61
CA VAL A 327 -14.20 1.45 0.17
C VAL A 327 -14.91 1.33 -1.18
N LEU A 328 -16.10 1.94 -1.33
CA LEU A 328 -16.86 1.89 -2.57
C LEU A 328 -16.13 2.57 -3.75
N ALA A 329 -15.54 3.74 -3.51
CA ALA A 329 -14.78 4.46 -4.53
C ALA A 329 -13.58 3.63 -5.02
N ALA A 330 -12.83 3.03 -4.08
CA ALA A 330 -11.71 2.15 -4.42
C ALA A 330 -12.17 0.90 -5.20
N ALA A 331 -13.26 0.25 -4.78
CA ALA A 331 -13.80 -0.93 -5.46
C ALA A 331 -14.30 -0.63 -6.87
N VAL A 332 -14.98 0.50 -7.07
CA VAL A 332 -15.45 0.94 -8.38
C VAL A 332 -14.27 1.27 -9.30
N LEU A 333 -13.27 2.02 -8.82
CA LEU A 333 -12.07 2.34 -9.61
C LEU A 333 -11.27 1.08 -9.98
N ALA A 334 -11.09 0.15 -9.04
CA ALA A 334 -10.46 -1.13 -9.30
C ALA A 334 -11.24 -1.96 -10.33
N SER A 335 -12.58 -1.95 -10.26
CA SER A 335 -13.46 -2.64 -11.22
C SER A 335 -13.33 -2.02 -12.62
N LEU A 336 -13.35 -0.68 -12.73
CA LEU A 336 -13.18 0.02 -14.01
C LEU A 336 -11.82 -0.29 -14.63
N LEU A 337 -10.75 -0.25 -13.83
CA LEU A 337 -9.42 -0.59 -14.31
C LEU A 337 -9.35 -2.06 -14.75
N THR A 338 -9.95 -2.97 -13.99
CA THR A 338 -10.05 -4.40 -14.36
C THR A 338 -10.76 -4.57 -15.70
N VAL A 339 -11.90 -3.90 -15.91
CA VAL A 339 -12.62 -3.92 -17.20
C VAL A 339 -11.72 -3.43 -18.33
N VAL A 340 -11.07 -2.28 -18.17
CA VAL A 340 -10.14 -1.73 -19.17
C VAL A 340 -9.02 -2.71 -19.50
N ASN A 341 -8.46 -3.38 -18.50
CA ASN A 341 -7.37 -4.32 -18.72
C ASN A 341 -7.80 -5.53 -19.54
N TYR A 342 -8.93 -6.15 -19.19
CA TYR A 342 -9.44 -7.30 -19.93
C TYR A 342 -9.87 -6.92 -21.35
N THR A 343 -10.42 -5.71 -21.56
CA THR A 343 -10.86 -5.26 -22.90
C THR A 343 -9.75 -4.73 -23.78
N SER A 344 -8.63 -4.29 -23.22
CA SER A 344 -7.51 -3.76 -24.01
C SER A 344 -6.74 -4.85 -24.76
N GLY A 345 -6.89 -6.13 -24.40
CA GLY A 345 -6.22 -7.27 -25.05
C GLY A 345 -4.69 -7.26 -24.92
N VAL A 346 -4.14 -6.41 -24.05
CA VAL A 346 -2.70 -6.27 -23.83
C VAL A 346 -2.23 -7.42 -22.92
N GLY A 347 -1.26 -8.22 -23.38
CA GLY A 347 -0.59 -9.20 -22.53
C GLY A 347 0.22 -8.54 -21.41
N GLY A 348 0.45 -9.24 -20.30
CA GLY A 348 1.20 -8.70 -19.17
C GLY A 348 0.43 -7.66 -18.33
N VAL A 349 -0.90 -7.80 -18.24
CA VAL A 349 -1.77 -6.92 -17.45
C VAL A 349 -1.30 -6.83 -15.99
N PHE A 350 -0.93 -7.97 -15.40
CA PHE A 350 -0.48 -8.01 -14.02
C PHE A 350 0.76 -7.13 -13.83
N GLU A 351 1.77 -7.26 -14.69
CA GLU A 351 3.00 -6.47 -14.67
C GLU A 351 2.72 -4.97 -14.83
N ILE A 352 1.83 -4.58 -15.75
CA ILE A 352 1.45 -3.18 -15.93
C ILE A 352 0.86 -2.61 -14.64
N LEU A 353 -0.09 -3.33 -14.03
CA LEU A 353 -0.72 -2.91 -12.77
C LEU A 353 0.29 -2.86 -11.62
N VAL A 354 1.20 -3.82 -11.56
CA VAL A 354 2.29 -3.89 -10.60
C VAL A 354 3.23 -2.69 -10.73
N LEU A 355 3.60 -2.30 -11.95
CA LEU A 355 4.47 -1.16 -12.20
C LEU A 355 3.79 0.18 -11.85
N ILE A 356 2.50 0.35 -12.18
CA ILE A 356 1.72 1.53 -11.77
C ILE A 356 1.62 1.60 -10.24
N THR A 357 1.37 0.46 -9.59
CA THR A 357 1.30 0.37 -8.12
C THR A 357 2.64 0.72 -7.50
N THR A 358 3.73 0.17 -8.03
CA THR A 358 5.11 0.43 -7.62
C THR A 358 5.41 1.92 -7.67
N PHE A 359 5.14 2.58 -8.82
CA PHE A 359 5.32 4.02 -8.93
C PHE A 359 4.47 4.79 -7.89
N SER A 360 3.19 4.43 -7.76
CA SER A 360 2.28 5.09 -6.81
C SER A 360 2.72 4.91 -5.34
N ALA A 361 3.42 3.81 -5.01
CA ALA A 361 4.03 3.56 -3.71
C ALA A 361 5.31 4.39 -3.49
N THR A 362 6.08 4.68 -4.55
CA THR A 362 7.33 5.44 -4.42
C THR A 362 7.11 6.86 -3.89
N VAL A 363 6.00 7.52 -4.25
CA VAL A 363 5.70 8.89 -3.81
C VAL A 363 5.59 9.01 -2.28
N PRO A 364 4.72 8.26 -1.58
CA PRO A 364 4.67 8.31 -0.11
C PRO A 364 5.99 7.85 0.53
N TYR A 365 6.73 6.92 -0.08
CA TYR A 365 8.02 6.46 0.45
C TYR A 365 9.11 7.53 0.34
N LEU A 366 9.20 8.21 -0.80
CA LEU A 366 10.09 9.35 -1.02
C LEU A 366 9.77 10.49 -0.04
N LEU A 367 8.48 10.82 0.12
CA LEU A 367 8.05 11.87 1.06
C LEU A 367 8.36 11.48 2.51
N ALA A 368 8.19 10.22 2.90
CA ALA A 368 8.55 9.75 4.24
C ALA A 368 10.07 9.80 4.47
N ALA A 369 10.88 9.32 3.52
CA ALA A 369 12.34 9.39 3.61
C ALA A 369 12.83 10.86 3.67
N ALA A 370 12.26 11.73 2.83
CA ALA A 370 12.54 13.16 2.86
C ALA A 370 12.10 13.81 4.18
N ALA A 371 10.95 13.44 4.73
CA ALA A 371 10.49 13.91 6.04
C ALA A 371 11.48 13.53 7.14
N GLN A 372 12.02 12.30 7.10
CA GLN A 372 13.03 11.86 8.05
C GLN A 372 14.31 12.72 7.96
N VAL A 373 14.78 13.03 6.74
CA VAL A 373 15.90 13.95 6.51
C VAL A 373 15.58 15.35 7.05
N TYR A 374 14.39 15.88 6.73
CA TYR A 374 13.94 17.19 7.20
C TYR A 374 13.98 17.31 8.72
N PHE A 375 13.40 16.35 9.45
CA PHE A 375 13.42 16.35 10.91
C PHE A 375 14.83 16.18 11.51
N LEU A 376 15.73 15.49 10.81
CA LEU A 376 17.13 15.41 11.22
C LEU A 376 17.86 16.76 11.04
N LEU A 377 17.55 17.51 9.98
CA LEU A 377 18.18 18.81 9.67
C LEU A 377 17.63 19.97 10.51
N THR A 378 16.31 20.03 10.73
CA THR A 378 15.65 21.14 11.44
C THR A 378 15.85 21.12 12.95
N GLY A 379 16.56 20.13 13.46
CA GLY A 379 17.08 20.20 14.80
C GLY A 379 16.03 19.98 15.90
N GLN A 380 14.88 19.35 15.59
CA GLN A 380 14.01 18.70 16.59
C GLN A 380 14.73 17.46 17.17
N ARG A 381 15.87 17.75 17.78
CA ARG A 381 16.92 16.83 18.23
C ARG A 381 16.47 16.22 19.54
N ASP A 382 16.01 14.98 19.50
CA ASP A 382 16.06 14.13 20.69
C ASP A 382 17.51 13.79 21.01
N LYS A 383 18.26 14.73 21.60
CA LYS A 383 19.57 14.51 22.29
C LYS A 383 20.47 13.45 21.62
N VAL A 384 20.73 13.57 20.31
CA VAL A 384 21.39 12.50 19.54
C VAL A 384 22.92 12.66 19.57
N ARG A 385 23.65 11.63 20.02
CA ARG A 385 25.11 11.50 19.83
C ARG A 385 25.44 11.51 18.33
N THR A 386 26.50 12.20 17.90
CA THR A 386 26.88 12.40 16.49
C THR A 386 26.83 11.12 15.64
N GLY A 387 27.29 9.97 16.16
CA GLY A 387 27.26 8.71 15.43
C GLY A 387 25.86 8.17 15.10
N ARG A 388 24.85 8.42 15.96
CA ARG A 388 23.46 8.04 15.65
C ARG A 388 22.88 8.92 14.56
N PHE A 389 23.20 10.22 14.56
CA PHE A 389 22.77 11.15 13.51
C PHE A 389 23.29 10.73 12.13
N VAL A 390 24.59 10.44 12.01
CA VAL A 390 25.19 10.03 10.73
C VAL A 390 24.54 8.75 10.20
N ARG A 391 24.33 7.75 11.07
CA ARG A 391 23.64 6.52 10.71
C ARG A 391 22.22 6.79 10.22
N ASP A 392 21.45 7.59 10.95
CA ASP A 392 20.05 7.83 10.63
C ASP A 392 19.88 8.68 9.37
N MET A 393 20.81 9.60 9.12
CA MET A 393 20.92 10.36 7.88
C MET A 393 21.27 9.47 6.71
N ALA A 394 22.28 8.61 6.84
CA ALA A 394 22.66 7.65 5.81
C ALA A 394 21.51 6.68 5.47
N LEU A 395 20.78 6.20 6.48
CA LEU A 395 19.59 5.37 6.28
C LEU A 395 18.48 6.11 5.53
N ALA A 396 18.20 7.36 5.90
CA ALA A 396 17.16 8.16 5.24
C ALA A 396 17.53 8.51 3.79
N LEU A 397 18.77 8.91 3.54
CA LEU A 397 19.28 9.18 2.18
C LEU A 397 19.33 7.90 1.34
N GLY A 398 19.73 6.77 1.92
CA GLY A 398 19.73 5.47 1.27
C GLY A 398 18.32 5.02 0.89
N ALA A 399 17.35 5.16 1.81
CA ALA A 399 15.94 4.87 1.53
C ALA A 399 15.36 5.80 0.44
N PHE A 400 15.72 7.09 0.47
CA PHE A 400 15.33 8.05 -0.57
C PHE A 400 15.90 7.66 -1.94
N ALA A 401 17.22 7.40 -2.01
CA ALA A 401 17.89 6.99 -3.24
C ALA A 401 17.33 5.67 -3.79
N PHE A 402 17.04 4.72 -2.90
CA PHE A 402 16.38 3.46 -3.24
C PHE A 402 14.99 3.69 -3.83
N SER A 403 14.11 4.45 -3.14
CA SER A 403 12.78 4.75 -3.67
C SER A 403 12.82 5.54 -4.98
N PHE A 404 13.83 6.39 -5.16
CA PHE A 404 14.04 7.13 -6.41
C PHE A 404 14.51 6.23 -7.55
N TRP A 405 15.45 5.32 -7.29
CA TRP A 405 15.92 4.34 -8.29
C TRP A 405 14.77 3.47 -8.82
N LEU A 406 13.80 3.11 -7.98
CA LEU A 406 12.65 2.32 -8.38
C LEU A 406 11.71 3.05 -9.35
N VAL A 407 11.70 4.39 -9.33
CA VAL A 407 10.97 5.18 -10.34
C VAL A 407 11.57 4.95 -11.73
N ALA A 408 12.90 4.83 -11.83
CA ALA A 408 13.56 4.51 -13.10
C ALA A 408 13.21 3.10 -13.60
N GLY A 409 13.10 2.12 -12.68
CA GLY A 409 12.72 0.75 -13.03
C GLY A 409 11.24 0.56 -13.37
N ALA A 410 10.35 1.41 -12.86
CA ALA A 410 8.92 1.32 -13.16
C ALA A 410 8.60 1.50 -14.66
N GLY A 411 9.50 2.14 -15.40
CA GLY A 411 9.38 2.38 -16.83
C GLY A 411 8.49 3.58 -17.16
N TYR A 412 8.67 4.10 -18.38
CA TYR A 412 8.04 5.35 -18.81
C TYR A 412 6.51 5.32 -18.72
N ALA A 413 5.88 4.22 -19.13
CA ALA A 413 4.41 4.12 -19.16
C ALA A 413 3.80 4.23 -17.75
N ALA A 414 4.33 3.50 -16.78
CA ALA A 414 3.84 3.53 -15.41
C ALA A 414 4.08 4.90 -14.74
N VAL A 415 5.26 5.49 -14.96
CA VAL A 415 5.57 6.84 -14.48
C VAL A 415 4.63 7.87 -15.10
N TYR A 416 4.44 7.84 -16.42
CA TYR A 416 3.54 8.75 -17.14
C TYR A 416 2.11 8.65 -16.61
N GLN A 417 1.55 7.43 -16.54
CA GLN A 417 0.20 7.21 -16.03
C GLN A 417 0.05 7.64 -14.57
N GLY A 418 1.02 7.28 -13.73
CA GLY A 418 1.02 7.67 -12.33
C GLY A 418 1.09 9.20 -12.13
N VAL A 419 1.93 9.89 -12.89
CA VAL A 419 2.02 11.36 -12.87
C VAL A 419 0.69 12.00 -13.31
N LEU A 420 0.04 11.48 -14.35
CA LEU A 420 -1.29 11.96 -14.76
C LEU A 420 -2.31 11.82 -13.61
N PHE A 421 -2.30 10.70 -12.90
CA PHE A 421 -3.16 10.50 -11.73
C PHE A 421 -2.82 11.46 -10.58
N LEU A 422 -1.53 11.75 -10.34
CA LEU A 422 -1.12 12.76 -9.36
C LEU A 422 -1.64 14.15 -9.76
N PHE A 423 -1.53 14.53 -11.03
CA PHE A 423 -2.04 15.82 -11.54
C PHE A 423 -3.56 15.92 -11.47
N ALA A 424 -4.30 14.84 -11.73
CA ALA A 424 -5.73 14.80 -11.47
C ALA A 424 -6.04 15.07 -9.98
N GLY A 425 -5.21 14.55 -9.06
CA GLY A 425 -5.28 14.86 -7.63
C GLY A 425 -5.07 16.33 -7.31
N ILE A 426 -4.13 17.01 -7.98
CA ILE A 426 -3.90 18.44 -7.77
C ILE A 426 -5.16 19.26 -8.06
N LEU A 427 -5.91 18.93 -9.12
CA LEU A 427 -7.18 19.62 -9.41
C LEU A 427 -8.19 19.46 -8.27
N VAL A 428 -8.27 18.27 -7.68
CA VAL A 428 -9.11 18.00 -6.51
C VAL A 428 -8.64 18.81 -5.30
N TYR A 429 -7.33 18.86 -5.05
CA TYR A 429 -6.76 19.64 -3.95
C TYR A 429 -7.06 21.14 -4.08
N VAL A 430 -6.88 21.70 -5.27
CA VAL A 430 -7.17 23.11 -5.55
C VAL A 430 -8.65 23.41 -5.30
N TRP A 431 -9.55 22.55 -5.80
CA TRP A 431 -10.98 22.70 -5.57
C TRP A 431 -11.38 22.62 -4.10
N LEU A 432 -10.80 21.69 -3.34
CA LEU A 432 -11.04 21.57 -1.89
C LEU A 432 -10.51 22.78 -1.12
N THR A 433 -9.32 23.25 -1.48
CA THR A 433 -8.69 24.42 -0.84
C THR A 433 -9.49 25.68 -1.12
N ALA A 434 -9.94 25.90 -2.37
CA ALA A 434 -10.79 27.02 -2.73
C ALA A 434 -12.10 27.04 -1.93
N ARG A 435 -12.76 25.89 -1.79
CA ARG A 435 -14.00 25.78 -0.98
C ARG A 435 -13.77 26.15 0.48
N ARG A 436 -12.68 25.65 1.08
CA ARG A 436 -12.33 25.96 2.47
C ARG A 436 -12.07 27.44 2.69
N SER A 437 -11.33 28.08 1.79
CA SER A 437 -11.06 29.52 1.88
C SER A 437 -12.35 30.33 1.83
N THR A 438 -13.30 29.95 0.97
CA THR A 438 -14.62 30.59 0.91
C THR A 438 -15.44 30.37 2.18
N GLU A 439 -15.46 29.15 2.73
CA GLU A 439 -16.16 28.85 3.99
C GLU A 439 -15.56 29.61 5.18
N GLN A 440 -14.22 29.73 5.24
CA GLN A 440 -13.52 30.50 6.28
C GLN A 440 -13.80 32.00 6.17
N ALA A 441 -13.79 32.56 4.95
CA ALA A 441 -14.15 33.95 4.72
C ALA A 441 -15.60 34.22 5.15
N ALA A 442 -16.55 33.37 4.75
CA ALA A 442 -17.96 33.50 5.14
C ALA A 442 -18.17 33.38 6.66
N ALA A 443 -17.41 32.52 7.34
CA ALA A 443 -17.46 32.39 8.80
C ALA A 443 -16.89 33.62 9.53
N GLN A 444 -15.83 34.24 8.99
CA GLN A 444 -15.26 35.47 9.54
C GLN A 444 -16.20 36.67 9.35
N ASP A 445 -16.83 36.79 8.17
CA ASP A 445 -17.82 37.84 7.89
C ASP A 445 -19.07 37.69 8.79
N GLY A 446 -19.54 36.47 9.00
CA GLY A 446 -20.67 36.17 9.89
C GLY A 446 -20.37 36.46 11.37
N ALA A 447 -19.16 36.17 11.85
CA ALA A 447 -18.73 36.49 13.20
C ALA A 447 -18.54 38.00 13.41
N GLY A 448 -18.00 38.71 12.41
CA GLY A 448 -17.88 40.17 12.41
C GLY A 448 -19.24 40.87 12.45
N ALA A 449 -20.24 40.35 11.71
CA ALA A 449 -21.60 40.88 11.72
C ALA A 449 -22.31 40.67 13.08
N GLN A 450 -22.08 39.55 13.76
CA GLN A 450 -22.64 39.29 15.11
C GLN A 450 -21.94 40.10 16.21
N SER A 451 -20.65 40.37 16.07
CA SER A 451 -19.88 41.24 16.99
C SER A 451 -20.27 42.72 16.90
N ALA A 452 -20.77 43.19 15.76
CA ALA A 452 -21.19 44.58 15.55
C ALA A 452 -22.65 44.85 15.97
N ALA A 453 -23.42 43.81 16.31
CA ALA A 453 -24.83 43.90 16.68
C ALA A 453 -25.14 44.42 18.11
N PRO A 454 -24.28 44.32 19.15
CA PRO A 454 -24.67 44.76 20.49
C PRO A 454 -24.69 46.28 20.68
N GLU A 455 -23.96 47.05 19.87
CA GLU A 455 -23.84 48.51 20.07
C GLU A 455 -25.06 49.31 19.59
N ARG A 456 -25.85 48.78 18.64
CA ARG A 456 -27.02 49.51 18.12
C ARG A 456 -28.26 49.42 19.01
N ALA A 457 -28.35 48.42 19.89
CA ALA A 457 -29.46 48.31 20.83
C ALA A 457 -29.29 49.24 22.05
N GLY A 458 -28.06 49.43 22.55
CA GLY A 458 -27.79 50.29 23.71
C GLY A 458 -27.85 51.80 23.42
N THR A 459 -27.68 52.22 22.16
CA THR A 459 -27.81 53.64 21.77
C THR A 459 -29.24 54.09 21.54
N ALA A 460 -30.16 53.19 21.16
CA ALA A 460 -31.57 53.52 20.99
C ALA A 460 -32.26 53.70 22.36
N GLU A 461 -31.97 52.83 23.32
CA GLU A 461 -32.57 52.88 24.67
C GLU A 461 -32.06 54.09 25.50
N ARG A 462 -30.85 54.58 25.24
CA ARG A 462 -30.31 55.81 25.85
C ARG A 462 -30.82 57.10 25.20
N ALA A 463 -31.25 57.07 23.95
CA ALA A 463 -31.86 58.23 23.30
C ALA A 463 -33.31 58.44 23.79
N GLU A 464 -34.06 57.36 24.00
CA GLU A 464 -35.46 57.41 24.47
C GLU A 464 -35.58 57.85 25.94
N GLN A 465 -34.59 57.51 26.79
CA GLN A 465 -34.56 57.96 28.20
C GLN A 465 -34.11 59.41 28.38
N ALA A 466 -33.43 60.02 27.41
CA ALA A 466 -32.98 61.41 27.46
C ALA A 466 -34.07 62.41 27.05
N GLU A 467 -35.13 61.96 26.37
CA GLU A 467 -36.24 62.82 25.92
C GLU A 467 -37.39 62.91 26.95
N ALA A 468 -37.42 62.02 27.94
CA ALA A 468 -38.43 61.99 29.01
C ALA A 468 -38.10 62.90 30.22
N VAL A 469 -36.99 63.63 30.20
CA VAL A 469 -36.57 64.55 31.28
C VAL A 469 -36.25 65.92 30.71
N ARG A 470 -37.28 66.67 30.29
CA ARG A 470 -37.23 68.13 30.28
C ARG A 470 -38.54 68.67 30.86
N PRO A 471 -38.49 69.59 31.85
CA PRO A 471 -39.65 70.12 32.55
C PRO A 471 -40.51 71.05 31.68
#